data_AF-A0A9P8Q1H9-F1
#
_entry.id   AF-A0A9P8Q1H9-F1
#
_cell.length_a   1.000
_cell.length_b   1.000
_cell.length_c   1.000
_cell.angle_alpha   90.00
_cell.angle_beta   90.00
_cell.angle_gamma   90.00
#
_symmetry.space_group_name_H-M   'P 1'
#
loop_
_entity.id
_entity.type
_entity.pdbx_description
1 polymer ?
#
loop_
_entity_poly.entity_id
_entity_poly.type
_entity_poly.pdbx_seq_one_letter_code
_entity_poly.pdbx_strand_id
1 'polypeptide(L)'
;MSKEDITTVQHNINNYLQGIDVSNEVLEPGLLGGYFTTDSSILIPEPQIPLRNTTKSSKKRSTNESESSTTASPQSSQRSTPVNPYAHIPNVPSLPSHLDPKKTCPFCHKIFTHHGSLGRHLDKKKGTAEHPLDVITEMRAFVARKGDVEAIRLRKKSRSFRYNSKQDVKVRNKEQRRVREKKLRFKKMAIAEFLNSLGQPVLPPHPSFPRLVLYFLSPDLWPHDPPSLETHRLLTSYLTKNFSGSDLGRFQDIIIKLKAATDNWLTLSDTVKLQIWTRELRKAAEEALSGISLAELSDRDHWIDKRSDTLMHEADSKEEEEAEEEEEEEEEDGDEDLDKSDEEDPETEDVSAADDGHPHNSDAQKQKSTAPNYKFEGVDLAAVAGMAVESSQVS
;
A
#
# COMPACT_ATOMS: atom_id res chain seq x y z
N MET A 1 -15.56 -37.49 -4.93
CA MET A 1 -16.83 -36.99 -4.37
C MET A 1 -17.90 -38.01 -4.67
N SER A 2 -18.61 -38.45 -3.64
CA SER A 2 -19.74 -39.36 -3.81
C SER A 2 -20.87 -38.64 -4.55
N LYS A 3 -21.82 -39.39 -5.14
CA LYS A 3 -23.01 -38.78 -5.76
C LYS A 3 -23.82 -37.96 -4.74
N GLU A 4 -23.74 -38.32 -3.46
CA GLU A 4 -24.39 -37.64 -2.34
C GLU A 4 -23.76 -36.27 -2.04
N ASP A 5 -22.44 -36.15 -2.23
CA ASP A 5 -21.73 -34.88 -2.06
C ASP A 5 -22.15 -33.85 -3.12
N ILE A 6 -22.37 -34.31 -4.36
CA ILE A 6 -22.77 -33.45 -5.48
C ILE A 6 -24.19 -32.93 -5.29
N THR A 7 -25.13 -33.78 -4.86
CA THR A 7 -26.51 -33.37 -4.57
C THR A 7 -26.60 -32.39 -3.41
N THR A 8 -25.74 -32.55 -2.40
CA THR A 8 -25.69 -31.65 -1.24
C THR A 8 -25.15 -30.28 -1.63
N VAL A 9 -24.11 -30.23 -2.46
CA VAL A 9 -23.56 -28.97 -2.98
C VAL A 9 -24.57 -28.25 -3.89
N GLN A 10 -25.26 -28.96 -4.79
CA GLN A 10 -26.30 -28.37 -5.63
C GLN A 10 -27.49 -27.84 -4.82
N HIS A 11 -27.91 -28.54 -3.77
CA HIS A 11 -28.96 -28.07 -2.87
C HIS A 11 -28.55 -26.78 -2.15
N ASN A 12 -27.31 -26.69 -1.68
CA ASN A 12 -26.79 -25.49 -1.01
C ASN A 12 -26.65 -24.29 -1.96
N ILE A 13 -26.26 -24.51 -3.22
CA ILE A 13 -26.21 -23.45 -4.24
C ILE A 13 -27.62 -22.91 -4.53
N ASN A 14 -28.61 -23.79 -4.68
CA ASN A 14 -29.99 -23.37 -4.95
C ASN A 14 -30.60 -22.60 -3.78
N ASN A 15 -30.34 -23.02 -2.53
CA ASN A 15 -30.78 -22.27 -1.35
C ASN A 15 -30.10 -20.90 -1.24
N TYR A 16 -28.83 -20.80 -1.65
CA TYR A 16 -28.11 -19.51 -1.68
C TYR A 16 -28.70 -18.56 -2.72
N LEU A 17 -29.00 -19.05 -3.93
CA LEU A 17 -29.60 -18.24 -4.99
C LEU A 17 -31.03 -17.77 -4.68
N GLN A 18 -31.81 -18.57 -3.94
CA GLN A 18 -33.16 -18.17 -3.49
C GLN A 18 -33.14 -17.11 -2.37
N GLY A 19 -32.01 -16.94 -1.68
CA GLY A 19 -31.83 -15.89 -0.67
C GLY A 19 -31.33 -14.56 -1.20
N ILE A 20 -30.97 -14.48 -2.49
CA ILE A 20 -30.61 -13.23 -3.16
C ILE A 20 -31.91 -12.59 -3.66
N ASP A 21 -32.56 -11.88 -2.75
CA ASP A 21 -33.67 -10.99 -3.06
C ASP A 21 -33.14 -9.80 -3.87
N VAL A 22 -33.09 -9.96 -5.20
CA VAL A 22 -32.83 -8.86 -6.14
C VAL A 22 -34.14 -8.08 -6.25
N SER A 23 -34.43 -7.28 -5.23
CA SER A 23 -35.48 -6.27 -5.33
C SER A 23 -35.05 -5.26 -6.40
N ASN A 24 -35.67 -5.42 -7.57
CA ASN A 24 -35.76 -4.45 -8.65
C ASN A 24 -36.23 -3.09 -8.11
N GLU A 25 -35.30 -2.20 -7.79
CA GLU A 25 -35.60 -0.77 -7.73
C GLU A 25 -35.74 -0.26 -9.17
N VAL A 26 -36.99 -0.24 -9.62
CA VAL A 26 -37.45 0.48 -10.81
C VAL A 26 -37.26 1.96 -10.53
N LEU A 27 -36.24 2.57 -11.15
CA LEU A 27 -36.07 4.02 -11.20
C LEU A 27 -37.08 4.61 -12.19
N GLU A 28 -38.10 5.29 -11.67
CA GLU A 28 -38.99 6.14 -12.46
C GLU A 28 -38.25 7.37 -13.01
N PRO A 29 -38.53 7.81 -14.26
CA PRO A 29 -38.01 9.05 -14.79
C PRO A 29 -39.02 10.19 -14.58
N GLY A 30 -38.64 11.19 -13.78
CA GLY A 30 -39.16 12.54 -13.94
C GLY A 30 -39.44 13.28 -12.64
N LEU A 31 -38.67 14.33 -12.37
CA LEU A 31 -39.21 15.67 -12.13
C LEU A 31 -38.11 16.73 -12.06
N LEU A 32 -38.36 17.79 -12.82
CA LEU A 32 -37.60 19.01 -12.99
C LEU A 32 -37.43 19.81 -11.69
N GLY A 33 -36.27 20.47 -11.59
CA GLY A 33 -36.19 21.88 -11.19
C GLY A 33 -35.98 22.16 -9.70
N GLY A 34 -34.81 22.70 -9.36
CA GLY A 34 -34.62 23.34 -8.07
C GLY A 34 -33.16 23.50 -7.65
N TYR A 35 -32.59 24.66 -7.99
CA TYR A 35 -31.50 25.39 -7.34
C TYR A 35 -30.85 24.71 -6.12
N PHE A 36 -29.55 24.39 -6.20
CA PHE A 36 -28.73 24.25 -4.99
C PHE A 36 -27.37 24.93 -5.14
N THR A 37 -27.17 25.82 -4.17
CA THR A 37 -25.95 26.52 -3.79
C THR A 37 -24.86 25.55 -3.36
N THR A 38 -23.64 25.89 -3.73
CA THR A 38 -22.39 25.20 -3.36
C THR A 38 -22.05 25.46 -1.89
N ASP A 39 -22.37 24.54 -0.99
CA ASP A 39 -21.56 24.29 0.20
C ASP A 39 -22.00 22.99 0.89
N SER A 40 -21.21 21.93 0.75
CA SER A 40 -21.29 20.73 1.59
C SER A 40 -20.03 19.87 1.41
N SER A 41 -19.12 20.02 2.35
CA SER A 41 -18.00 19.12 2.60
C SER A 41 -18.51 17.71 2.93
N ILE A 42 -18.53 16.83 1.94
CA ILE A 42 -18.82 15.41 2.11
C ILE A 42 -17.52 14.71 2.57
N LEU A 43 -17.47 14.37 3.86
CA LEU A 43 -16.52 13.44 4.44
C LEU A 43 -16.76 12.04 3.84
N ILE A 44 -15.81 11.57 3.04
CA ILE A 44 -15.75 10.20 2.53
C ILE A 44 -15.44 9.26 3.72
N PRO A 45 -16.26 8.25 4.03
CA PRO A 45 -15.93 7.25 5.03
C PRO A 45 -14.78 6.37 4.54
N GLU A 46 -13.73 6.29 5.36
CA GLU A 46 -12.59 5.40 5.19
C GLU A 46 -13.05 3.93 5.10
N PRO A 47 -12.63 3.15 4.07
CA PRO A 47 -13.04 1.76 3.93
C PRO A 47 -12.44 0.90 5.04
N GLN A 48 -13.33 0.28 5.83
CA GLN A 48 -12.97 -0.69 6.86
C GLN A 48 -12.40 -1.96 6.22
N ILE A 49 -11.08 -2.13 6.32
CA ILE A 49 -10.37 -3.36 5.94
C ILE A 49 -10.82 -4.49 6.88
N PRO A 50 -11.41 -5.60 6.39
CA PRO A 50 -11.76 -6.72 7.25
C PRO A 50 -10.48 -7.40 7.78
N LEU A 51 -10.31 -7.36 9.10
CA LEU A 51 -9.28 -8.09 9.83
C LEU A 51 -9.47 -9.59 9.60
N ARG A 52 -8.61 -10.17 8.76
CA ARG A 52 -8.48 -11.60 8.51
C ARG A 52 -8.02 -12.29 9.80
N ASN A 53 -8.94 -13.02 10.44
CA ASN A 53 -8.64 -13.92 11.56
C ASN A 53 -7.78 -15.08 11.06
N THR A 54 -6.49 -15.06 11.39
CA THR A 54 -5.62 -16.23 11.25
C THR A 54 -5.83 -17.15 12.45
N THR A 55 -6.53 -18.25 12.22
CA THR A 55 -6.65 -19.37 13.15
C THR A 55 -5.28 -20.02 13.31
N LYS A 56 -4.58 -19.68 14.39
CA LYS A 56 -3.33 -20.37 14.77
C LYS A 56 -3.66 -21.77 15.28
N SER A 57 -3.33 -22.75 14.46
CA SER A 57 -3.19 -24.16 14.81
C SER A 57 -2.29 -24.32 16.05
N SER A 58 -2.86 -24.95 17.07
CA SER A 58 -2.26 -25.26 18.36
C SER A 58 -1.35 -26.49 18.25
N LYS A 59 -0.05 -26.28 18.01
CA LYS A 59 0.97 -27.34 18.14
C LYS A 59 1.28 -27.54 19.63
N LYS A 60 0.72 -28.60 20.20
CA LYS A 60 1.09 -29.15 21.53
C LYS A 60 2.60 -29.41 21.56
N ARG A 61 3.31 -28.76 22.48
CA ARG A 61 4.68 -29.11 22.84
C ARG A 61 4.70 -29.49 24.33
N SER A 62 5.19 -30.69 24.58
CA SER A 62 5.36 -31.32 25.89
C SER A 62 6.27 -30.49 26.79
N THR A 63 5.84 -30.33 28.03
CA THR A 63 6.60 -29.77 29.15
C THR A 63 7.43 -30.89 29.78
N ASN A 64 8.75 -30.76 29.71
CA ASN A 64 9.67 -31.48 30.59
C ASN A 64 9.76 -30.76 31.93
N GLU A 65 9.75 -31.57 32.97
CA GLU A 65 9.95 -31.24 34.37
C GLU A 65 11.36 -30.68 34.59
N SER A 66 11.47 -29.59 35.34
CA SER A 66 12.71 -29.19 36.00
C SER A 66 12.37 -28.39 37.24
N GLU A 67 12.86 -28.93 38.34
CA GLU A 67 12.73 -28.52 39.72
C GLU A 67 13.26 -27.09 39.94
N SER A 68 12.56 -26.30 40.74
CA SER A 68 13.04 -25.00 41.20
C SER A 68 12.53 -24.73 42.61
N SER A 69 13.41 -25.08 43.54
CA SER A 69 13.66 -24.49 44.86
C SER A 69 12.77 -23.31 45.28
N THR A 70 11.94 -23.60 46.28
CA THR A 70 11.26 -22.66 47.18
C THR A 70 12.26 -21.84 48.00
N THR A 71 12.39 -20.55 47.71
CA THR A 71 12.92 -19.56 48.63
C THR A 71 11.77 -18.76 49.25
N ALA A 72 11.62 -18.94 50.56
CA ALA A 72 10.62 -18.28 51.39
C ALA A 72 10.82 -16.77 51.40
N SER A 73 9.79 -16.02 51.03
CA SER A 73 9.69 -14.57 51.28
C SER A 73 8.90 -14.32 52.57
N PRO A 74 9.34 -13.37 53.41
CA PRO A 74 8.75 -13.14 54.73
C PRO A 74 7.38 -12.48 54.63
N GLN A 75 6.45 -13.03 55.42
CA GLN A 75 5.11 -12.51 55.66
C GLN A 75 5.17 -11.12 56.32
N SER A 76 4.93 -10.07 55.54
CA SER A 76 4.54 -8.76 56.07
C SER A 76 3.01 -8.73 56.23
N SER A 77 2.56 -9.13 57.41
CA SER A 77 1.16 -9.12 57.83
C SER A 77 0.76 -7.73 58.31
N GLN A 78 0.39 -6.86 57.37
CA GLN A 78 -0.54 -5.75 57.63
C GLN A 78 -1.60 -5.76 56.52
N ARG A 79 -2.60 -6.63 56.69
CA ARG A 79 -3.76 -6.74 55.80
C ARG A 79 -4.68 -5.56 56.10
N SER A 80 -4.37 -4.41 55.51
CA SER A 80 -5.28 -3.27 55.47
C SER A 80 -6.63 -3.77 54.93
N THR A 81 -7.68 -3.46 55.68
CA THR A 81 -9.07 -3.76 55.28
C THR A 81 -9.27 -3.31 53.84
N PRO A 82 -9.93 -4.11 52.97
CA PRO A 82 -10.13 -3.76 51.58
C PRO A 82 -10.96 -2.48 51.50
N VAL A 83 -10.29 -1.34 51.38
CA VAL A 83 -10.94 -0.04 51.19
C VAL A 83 -11.72 -0.15 49.88
N ASN A 84 -13.03 0.06 49.96
CA ASN A 84 -13.89 0.06 48.79
C ASN A 84 -13.35 1.10 47.80
N PRO A 85 -12.87 0.68 46.61
CA PRO A 85 -12.23 1.60 45.66
C PRO A 85 -13.20 2.65 45.13
N TYR A 86 -14.51 2.51 45.34
CA TYR A 86 -15.54 3.42 44.89
C TYR A 86 -16.08 4.34 46.00
N ALA A 87 -15.55 4.27 47.22
CA ALA A 87 -16.05 5.04 48.36
C ALA A 87 -15.92 6.57 48.19
N HIS A 88 -15.08 7.02 47.27
CA HIS A 88 -14.86 8.44 46.99
C HIS A 88 -15.79 9.01 45.91
N ILE A 89 -16.55 8.15 45.21
CA ILE A 89 -17.42 8.58 44.11
C ILE A 89 -18.79 8.94 44.70
N PRO A 90 -19.26 10.18 44.52
CA PRO A 90 -20.55 10.59 45.06
C PRO A 90 -21.69 9.76 44.44
N ASN A 91 -22.73 9.48 45.23
CA ASN A 91 -23.94 8.74 44.81
C ASN A 91 -23.76 7.25 44.49
N VAL A 92 -22.63 6.62 44.82
CA VAL A 92 -22.51 5.16 44.80
C VAL A 92 -23.12 4.58 46.09
N PRO A 93 -24.14 3.71 46.03
CA PRO A 93 -24.71 3.09 47.22
C PRO A 93 -23.64 2.31 48.00
N SER A 94 -23.63 2.47 49.33
CA SER A 94 -22.71 1.73 50.19
C SER A 94 -23.10 0.24 50.19
N LEU A 95 -22.14 -0.61 49.81
CA LEU A 95 -22.32 -2.05 49.87
C LEU A 95 -22.26 -2.53 51.34
N PRO A 96 -23.08 -3.52 51.73
CA PRO A 96 -22.96 -4.18 53.02
C PRO A 96 -21.55 -4.70 53.27
N SER A 97 -21.03 -4.55 54.50
CA SER A 97 -19.64 -4.85 54.86
C SER A 97 -19.20 -6.30 54.63
N HIS A 98 -20.14 -7.23 54.41
CA HIS A 98 -19.87 -8.65 54.16
C HIS A 98 -19.68 -8.98 52.68
N LEU A 99 -19.96 -8.06 51.75
CA LEU A 99 -19.84 -8.28 50.31
C LEU A 99 -18.54 -7.70 49.77
N ASP A 100 -17.87 -8.44 48.87
CA ASP A 100 -16.64 -7.98 48.23
C ASP A 100 -16.95 -6.83 47.25
N PRO A 101 -16.48 -5.60 47.51
CA PRO A 101 -16.77 -4.44 46.66
C PRO A 101 -16.13 -4.55 45.27
N LYS A 102 -15.16 -5.45 45.08
CA LYS A 102 -14.50 -5.66 43.77
C LYS A 102 -15.28 -6.58 42.84
N LYS A 103 -16.24 -7.33 43.39
CA LYS A 103 -16.98 -8.38 42.67
C LYS A 103 -18.49 -8.17 42.70
N THR A 104 -18.97 -7.22 43.48
CA THR A 104 -20.41 -6.99 43.66
C THR A 104 -20.79 -5.68 43.01
N CYS A 105 -21.87 -5.68 42.21
CA CYS A 105 -22.40 -4.43 41.66
C CYS A 105 -23.01 -3.58 42.79
N PRO A 106 -22.64 -2.31 42.95
CA PRO A 106 -23.19 -1.45 44.00
C PRO A 106 -24.67 -1.09 43.77
N PHE A 107 -25.16 -1.25 42.54
CA PHE A 107 -26.52 -0.87 42.14
C PHE A 107 -27.53 -2.01 42.26
N CYS A 108 -27.25 -3.17 41.65
CA CYS A 108 -28.16 -4.31 41.65
C CYS A 108 -27.69 -5.49 42.53
N HIS A 109 -26.60 -5.32 43.28
CA HIS A 109 -26.04 -6.30 44.23
C HIS A 109 -25.70 -7.68 43.64
N LYS A 110 -25.67 -7.83 42.31
CA LYS A 110 -25.22 -9.06 41.66
C LYS A 110 -23.73 -9.29 41.93
N ILE A 111 -23.40 -10.51 42.34
CA ILE A 111 -22.03 -10.95 42.62
C ILE A 111 -21.47 -11.60 41.36
N PHE A 112 -20.26 -11.21 40.98
CA PHE A 112 -19.56 -11.70 39.80
C PHE A 112 -18.33 -12.52 40.21
N THR A 113 -17.98 -13.51 39.39
CA THR A 113 -16.78 -14.34 39.60
C THR A 113 -15.48 -13.53 39.51
N HIS A 114 -15.44 -12.56 38.58
CA HIS A 114 -14.27 -11.74 38.27
C HIS A 114 -14.63 -10.24 38.19
N HIS A 115 -13.69 -9.37 38.57
CA HIS A 115 -13.81 -7.91 38.42
C HIS A 115 -14.07 -7.47 36.96
N GLY A 116 -13.52 -8.19 35.98
CA GLY A 116 -13.79 -7.94 34.56
C GLY A 116 -15.25 -8.19 34.16
N SER A 117 -15.88 -9.20 34.75
CA SER A 117 -17.31 -9.51 34.52
C SER A 117 -18.21 -8.43 35.12
N LEU A 118 -17.87 -7.91 36.32
CA LEU A 118 -18.53 -6.75 36.91
C LEU A 118 -18.42 -5.53 35.97
N GLY A 119 -17.22 -5.26 35.44
CA GLY A 119 -17.02 -4.18 34.48
C GLY A 119 -17.89 -4.31 33.22
N ARG A 120 -17.98 -5.50 32.63
CA ARG A 120 -18.87 -5.76 31.47
C ARG A 120 -20.34 -5.62 31.82
N HIS A 121 -20.73 -6.03 33.03
CA HIS A 121 -22.08 -5.84 33.52
C HIS A 121 -22.45 -4.36 33.63
N LEU A 122 -21.58 -3.54 34.24
CA LEU A 122 -21.77 -2.10 34.33
C LEU A 122 -21.86 -1.46 32.93
N ASP A 123 -20.99 -1.87 32.00
CA ASP A 123 -21.02 -1.37 30.61
C ASP A 123 -22.32 -1.75 29.87
N LYS A 124 -22.92 -2.92 30.19
CA LYS A 124 -24.19 -3.40 29.58
C LYS A 124 -25.44 -2.78 30.22
N LYS A 125 -25.37 -2.45 31.51
CA LYS A 125 -26.52 -1.94 32.28
C LYS A 125 -26.51 -0.42 32.45
N LYS A 126 -25.45 0.28 32.03
CA LYS A 126 -25.39 1.75 32.06
C LYS A 126 -26.62 2.38 31.39
N GLY A 127 -27.19 3.40 32.04
CA GLY A 127 -28.36 4.11 31.53
C GLY A 127 -29.70 3.43 31.79
N THR A 128 -29.73 2.30 32.51
CA THR A 128 -30.99 1.77 33.05
C THR A 128 -31.37 2.52 34.33
N ALA A 129 -32.66 2.53 34.70
CA ALA A 129 -33.16 3.28 35.87
C ALA A 129 -32.42 2.92 37.18
N GLU A 130 -31.97 1.67 37.31
CA GLU A 130 -31.19 1.20 38.46
C GLU A 130 -29.69 1.51 38.36
N HIS A 131 -29.18 1.92 37.19
CA HIS A 131 -27.76 2.04 36.87
C HIS A 131 -27.47 3.41 36.21
N PRO A 132 -27.33 4.48 37.00
CA PRO A 132 -27.14 5.84 36.48
C PRO A 132 -25.90 5.93 35.59
N LEU A 133 -26.07 6.52 34.40
CA LEU A 133 -25.03 6.60 33.38
C LEU A 133 -23.80 7.37 33.88
N ASP A 134 -24.02 8.50 34.54
CA ASP A 134 -22.95 9.41 34.96
C ASP A 134 -22.05 8.76 36.01
N VAL A 135 -22.65 8.17 37.04
CA VAL A 135 -21.93 7.48 38.12
C VAL A 135 -21.16 6.26 37.61
N ILE A 136 -21.76 5.47 36.70
CA ILE A 136 -21.06 4.34 36.10
C ILE A 136 -19.89 4.82 35.24
N THR A 137 -20.07 5.90 34.48
CA THR A 137 -19.01 6.47 33.65
C THR A 137 -17.85 6.94 34.51
N GLU A 138 -18.13 7.60 35.63
CA GLU A 138 -17.14 8.02 36.62
C GLU A 138 -16.44 6.81 37.27
N MET A 139 -17.19 5.82 37.75
CA MET A 139 -16.62 4.55 38.25
C MET A 139 -15.72 3.86 37.23
N ARG A 140 -16.08 3.91 35.94
CA ARG A 140 -15.30 3.29 34.86
C ARG A 140 -14.12 4.16 34.42
N ALA A 141 -14.13 5.46 34.69
CA ALA A 141 -13.01 6.37 34.45
C ALA A 141 -11.87 6.14 35.47
N PHE A 142 -12.21 5.89 36.75
CA PHE A 142 -11.23 5.57 37.79
C PHE A 142 -10.68 4.14 37.72
N VAL A 143 -11.42 3.21 37.11
CA VAL A 143 -10.90 1.88 36.78
C VAL A 143 -9.94 2.03 35.60
N ALA A 144 -8.66 2.31 35.89
CA ALA A 144 -7.57 2.44 34.93
C ALA A 144 -7.46 1.20 34.02
N ARG A 145 -8.23 1.16 32.92
CA ARG A 145 -8.18 0.05 31.94
C ARG A 145 -6.90 0.08 31.11
N LYS A 146 -6.18 1.20 31.14
CA LYS A 146 -4.83 1.39 30.66
C LYS A 146 -4.19 2.24 31.75
N GLY A 147 -3.06 1.82 32.32
CA GLY A 147 -2.22 2.74 33.09
C GLY A 147 -1.84 3.96 32.25
N ASP A 148 -0.99 4.83 32.77
CA ASP A 148 -0.49 5.98 32.01
C ASP A 148 -0.15 5.57 30.55
N VAL A 149 -0.84 6.20 29.60
CA VAL A 149 -0.79 5.87 28.16
C VAL A 149 0.63 6.06 27.66
N GLU A 150 1.34 7.06 28.20
CA GLU A 150 2.74 7.31 27.90
C GLU A 150 3.63 6.21 28.46
N ALA A 151 3.47 5.82 29.73
CA ALA A 151 4.17 4.69 30.32
C ALA A 151 3.96 3.37 29.53
N ILE A 152 2.74 3.12 29.02
CA ILE A 152 2.46 1.94 28.19
C ILE A 152 3.15 2.05 26.83
N ARG A 153 3.12 3.23 26.19
CA ARG A 153 3.80 3.48 24.91
C ARG A 153 5.30 3.30 25.04
N LEU A 154 5.90 3.86 26.10
CA LEU A 154 7.31 3.70 26.45
C LEU A 154 7.65 2.23 26.68
N ARG A 155 6.85 1.49 27.46
CA ARG A 155 7.06 0.06 27.70
C ARG A 155 7.00 -0.77 26.41
N LYS A 156 6.05 -0.47 25.51
CA LYS A 156 5.97 -1.11 24.19
C LYS A 156 7.18 -0.76 23.33
N LYS A 157 7.62 0.51 23.33
CA LYS A 157 8.81 0.96 22.61
C LYS A 157 10.07 0.25 23.12
N SER A 158 10.28 0.17 24.44
CA SER A 158 11.43 -0.56 25.02
C SER A 158 11.41 -2.05 24.72
N ARG A 159 10.22 -2.68 24.73
CA ARG A 159 10.08 -4.10 24.32
C ARG A 159 10.40 -4.30 22.84
N SER A 160 9.89 -3.42 21.98
CA SER A 160 10.20 -3.43 20.54
C SER A 160 11.70 -3.23 20.29
N PHE A 161 12.31 -2.27 21.00
CA PHE A 161 13.75 -2.02 20.93
C PHE A 161 14.55 -3.25 21.36
N ARG A 162 14.23 -3.87 22.49
CA ARG A 162 14.89 -5.10 22.97
C ARG A 162 14.70 -6.30 22.05
N TYR A 163 13.57 -6.36 21.34
CA TYR A 163 13.32 -7.40 20.34
C TYR A 163 14.16 -7.14 19.08
N ASN A 164 14.10 -5.92 18.55
CA ASN A 164 14.84 -5.50 17.35
C ASN A 164 16.35 -5.40 17.56
N SER A 165 16.83 -5.32 18.81
CA SER A 165 18.25 -5.29 19.13
C SER A 165 18.91 -6.66 18.98
N LYS A 166 18.15 -7.76 19.01
CA LYS A 166 18.69 -9.11 18.87
C LYS A 166 19.23 -9.35 17.46
N GLN A 167 20.36 -10.05 17.37
CA GLN A 167 21.07 -10.24 16.09
C GLN A 167 20.27 -11.10 15.10
N ASP A 168 19.61 -12.15 15.57
CA ASP A 168 18.72 -13.01 14.78
C ASP A 168 17.57 -12.21 14.15
N VAL A 169 16.97 -11.30 14.91
CA VAL A 169 15.89 -10.42 14.44
C VAL A 169 16.41 -9.44 13.40
N LYS A 170 17.61 -8.87 13.59
CA LYS A 170 18.23 -7.96 12.62
C LYS A 170 18.50 -8.66 11.28
N VAL A 171 19.09 -9.86 11.31
CA VAL A 171 19.39 -10.64 10.10
C VAL A 171 18.08 -11.01 9.38
N ARG A 172 17.07 -11.52 10.08
CA ARG A 172 15.76 -11.83 9.48
C ARG A 172 15.08 -10.60 8.88
N ASN A 173 15.11 -9.46 9.56
CA ASN A 173 14.51 -8.22 9.05
C ASN A 173 15.27 -7.67 7.85
N LYS A 174 16.62 -7.78 7.84
CA LYS A 174 17.46 -7.42 6.70
C LYS A 174 17.10 -8.29 5.49
N GLU A 175 16.98 -9.60 5.69
CA GLU A 175 16.61 -10.54 4.64
C GLU A 175 15.21 -10.28 4.09
N GLN A 176 14.21 -10.13 4.97
CA GLN A 176 12.85 -9.76 4.56
C GLN A 176 12.79 -8.42 3.82
N ARG A 177 13.68 -7.48 4.14
CA ARG A 177 13.79 -6.22 3.40
C ARG A 177 14.39 -6.46 2.01
N ARG A 178 15.50 -7.21 1.92
CA ARG A 178 16.14 -7.58 0.64
C ARG A 178 15.12 -8.25 -0.29
N VAL A 179 14.40 -9.26 0.19
CA VAL A 179 13.35 -9.95 -0.59
C VAL A 179 12.23 -8.99 -1.04
N ARG A 180 11.75 -8.12 -0.16
CA ARG A 180 10.69 -7.15 -0.52
C ARG A 180 11.17 -6.15 -1.56
N GLU A 181 12.38 -5.63 -1.40
CA GLU A 181 13.00 -4.69 -2.34
C GLU A 181 13.26 -5.36 -3.70
N LYS A 182 13.77 -6.59 -3.71
CA LYS A 182 13.95 -7.43 -4.91
C LYS A 182 12.61 -7.64 -5.63
N LYS A 183 11.56 -8.06 -4.92
CA LYS A 183 10.21 -8.20 -5.48
C LYS A 183 9.65 -6.89 -6.06
N LEU A 184 9.83 -5.77 -5.35
CA LEU A 184 9.35 -4.47 -5.82
C LEU A 184 10.10 -4.00 -7.07
N ARG A 185 11.41 -4.28 -7.16
CA ARG A 185 12.24 -4.00 -8.34
C ARG A 185 11.73 -4.79 -9.55
N PHE A 186 11.54 -6.10 -9.42
CA PHE A 186 11.04 -6.91 -10.55
C PHE A 186 9.62 -6.57 -10.94
N LYS A 187 8.75 -6.21 -9.98
CA LYS A 187 7.42 -5.71 -10.29
C LYS A 187 7.46 -4.43 -11.12
N LYS A 188 8.38 -3.50 -10.81
CA LYS A 188 8.60 -2.30 -11.63
C LYS A 188 9.08 -2.64 -13.04
N MET A 189 9.99 -3.61 -13.17
CA MET A 189 10.45 -4.08 -14.48
C MET A 189 9.31 -4.71 -15.29
N ALA A 190 8.50 -5.57 -14.67
CA ALA A 190 7.32 -6.17 -15.30
C ALA A 190 6.29 -5.11 -15.70
N ILE A 191 6.05 -4.08 -14.89
CA ILE A 191 5.19 -2.94 -15.27
C ILE A 191 5.76 -2.23 -16.51
N ALA A 192 7.06 -1.96 -16.56
CA ALA A 192 7.69 -1.32 -17.70
C ALA A 192 7.60 -2.19 -18.97
N GLU A 193 7.86 -3.50 -18.86
CA GLU A 193 7.67 -4.46 -19.96
C GLU A 193 6.22 -4.46 -20.45
N PHE A 194 5.24 -4.49 -19.54
CA PHE A 194 3.82 -4.42 -19.90
C PHE A 194 3.49 -3.14 -20.66
N LEU A 195 3.92 -1.99 -20.13
CA LEU A 195 3.66 -0.69 -20.78
C LEU A 195 4.36 -0.57 -22.13
N ASN A 196 5.54 -1.18 -22.30
CA ASN A 196 6.25 -1.23 -23.57
C ASN A 196 5.61 -2.22 -24.57
N SER A 197 4.86 -3.21 -24.08
CA SER A 197 4.08 -4.11 -24.93
C SER A 197 2.79 -3.47 -25.46
N LEU A 198 2.30 -2.42 -24.80
CA LEU A 198 1.24 -1.58 -25.35
C LEU A 198 1.77 -0.79 -26.54
N GLY A 199 0.89 -0.53 -27.50
CA GLY A 199 1.29 0.16 -28.69
C GLY A 199 1.47 1.65 -28.46
N GLN A 200 2.47 2.20 -29.13
CA GLN A 200 2.73 3.64 -29.16
C GLN A 200 2.23 4.17 -30.51
N PRO A 201 0.96 4.59 -30.60
CA PRO A 201 0.41 5.07 -31.85
C PRO A 201 1.24 6.26 -32.33
N VAL A 202 1.67 6.20 -33.60
CA VAL A 202 2.39 7.30 -34.25
C VAL A 202 1.41 8.08 -35.12
N LEU A 203 1.53 9.40 -35.13
CA LEU A 203 0.74 10.24 -36.02
C LEU A 203 1.27 10.08 -37.46
N PRO A 204 0.44 9.64 -38.43
CA PRO A 204 0.87 9.51 -39.81
C PRO A 204 1.22 10.90 -40.41
N PRO A 205 2.02 10.96 -41.49
CA PRO A 205 2.46 12.23 -42.09
C PRO A 205 1.28 13.08 -42.61
N HIS A 206 0.23 12.42 -43.12
CA HIS A 206 -1.00 13.04 -43.59
C HIS A 206 -2.20 12.45 -42.83
N PRO A 207 -2.43 12.87 -41.57
CA PRO A 207 -3.49 12.32 -40.75
C PRO A 207 -4.86 12.80 -41.23
N SER A 208 -5.86 11.93 -41.15
CA SER A 208 -7.26 12.33 -41.32
C SER A 208 -7.73 13.17 -40.13
N PHE A 209 -8.78 13.96 -40.30
CA PHE A 209 -9.33 14.77 -39.20
C PHE A 209 -9.78 13.90 -38.02
N PRO A 210 -10.56 12.82 -38.21
CA PRO A 210 -10.78 11.79 -37.20
C PRO A 210 -9.54 11.32 -36.45
N ARG A 211 -8.45 11.05 -37.19
CA ARG A 211 -7.22 10.55 -36.59
C ARG A 211 -6.59 11.57 -35.65
N LEU A 212 -6.62 12.86 -36.01
CA LEU A 212 -6.16 13.94 -35.13
C LEU A 212 -7.02 14.06 -33.86
N VAL A 213 -8.35 13.93 -34.00
CA VAL A 213 -9.27 13.93 -32.86
C VAL A 213 -8.92 12.80 -31.88
N LEU A 214 -8.79 11.57 -32.38
CA LEU A 214 -8.47 10.39 -31.57
C LEU A 214 -7.08 10.44 -30.94
N TYR A 215 -6.11 11.06 -31.63
CA TYR A 215 -4.73 11.12 -31.17
C TYR A 215 -4.52 12.14 -30.04
N PHE A 216 -5.24 13.27 -30.07
CA PHE A 216 -5.00 14.37 -29.14
C PHE A 216 -6.04 14.51 -28.03
N LEU A 217 -7.31 14.15 -28.29
CA LEU A 217 -8.35 14.24 -27.27
C LEU A 217 -8.40 12.95 -26.42
N SER A 218 -8.70 13.11 -25.14
CA SER A 218 -9.01 11.98 -24.25
C SER A 218 -10.31 11.28 -24.66
N PRO A 219 -10.46 9.98 -24.37
CA PRO A 219 -11.66 9.20 -24.74
C PRO A 219 -12.99 9.82 -24.29
N ASP A 220 -13.02 10.47 -23.12
CA ASP A 220 -14.22 11.14 -22.60
C ASP A 220 -14.66 12.36 -23.43
N LEU A 221 -13.76 12.89 -24.26
CA LEU A 221 -14.01 14.01 -25.16
C LEU A 221 -14.23 13.57 -26.61
N TRP A 222 -14.23 12.26 -26.88
CA TRP A 222 -14.49 11.76 -28.23
C TRP A 222 -15.97 11.94 -28.57
N PRO A 223 -16.29 12.50 -29.75
CA PRO A 223 -17.68 12.61 -30.16
C PRO A 223 -18.28 11.22 -30.43
N HIS A 224 -19.54 11.01 -30.07
CA HIS A 224 -20.26 9.78 -30.41
C HIS A 224 -20.46 9.64 -31.92
N ASP A 225 -20.78 10.76 -32.58
CA ASP A 225 -20.95 10.88 -34.02
C ASP A 225 -19.67 11.31 -34.73
N PRO A 226 -19.59 11.21 -36.08
CA PRO A 226 -18.44 11.69 -36.82
C PRO A 226 -18.10 13.15 -36.46
N PRO A 227 -16.81 13.49 -36.31
CA PRO A 227 -16.40 14.77 -35.74
C PRO A 227 -16.89 15.97 -36.56
N SER A 228 -17.37 16.99 -35.85
CA SER A 228 -18.00 18.19 -36.41
C SER A 228 -17.08 19.42 -36.33
N LEU A 229 -17.57 20.57 -36.80
CA LEU A 229 -16.87 21.86 -36.62
C LEU A 229 -16.70 22.24 -35.15
N GLU A 230 -17.58 21.78 -34.26
CA GLU A 230 -17.45 22.00 -32.83
C GLU A 230 -16.27 21.20 -32.27
N THR A 231 -16.11 19.94 -32.71
CA THR A 231 -14.94 19.12 -32.37
C THR A 231 -13.64 19.78 -32.84
N HIS A 232 -13.65 20.42 -34.02
CA HIS A 232 -12.49 21.19 -34.50
C HIS A 232 -12.14 22.35 -33.55
N ARG A 233 -13.14 23.12 -33.10
CA ARG A 233 -12.92 24.23 -32.14
C ARG A 233 -12.39 23.70 -30.81
N LEU A 234 -12.97 22.61 -30.29
CA LEU A 234 -12.53 21.93 -29.07
C LEU A 234 -11.06 21.50 -29.20
N LEU A 235 -10.72 20.80 -30.28
CA LEU A 235 -9.36 20.33 -30.52
C LEU A 235 -8.37 21.49 -30.69
N THR A 236 -8.76 22.56 -31.38
CA THR A 236 -7.91 23.75 -31.54
C THR A 236 -7.63 24.42 -30.19
N SER A 237 -8.67 24.56 -29.36
CA SER A 237 -8.56 25.11 -28.00
C SER A 237 -7.64 24.25 -27.13
N TYR A 238 -7.83 22.92 -27.18
CA TYR A 238 -7.00 21.95 -26.48
C TYR A 238 -5.52 22.03 -26.90
N LEU A 239 -5.25 22.06 -28.22
CA LEU A 239 -3.88 22.14 -28.73
C LEU A 239 -3.22 23.46 -28.33
N THR A 240 -3.94 24.58 -28.44
CA THR A 240 -3.44 25.90 -28.05
C THR A 240 -3.11 25.96 -26.57
N LYS A 241 -3.94 25.37 -25.71
CA LYS A 241 -3.71 25.33 -24.26
C LYS A 241 -2.49 24.48 -23.88
N ASN A 242 -2.34 23.30 -24.49
CA ASN A 242 -1.34 22.32 -24.05
C ASN A 242 0.02 22.41 -24.77
N PHE A 243 0.08 22.97 -25.98
CA PHE A 243 1.28 22.92 -26.81
C PHE A 243 1.87 24.28 -27.20
N SER A 244 1.22 25.41 -26.86
CA SER A 244 1.71 26.74 -27.23
C SER A 244 3.06 27.14 -26.60
N GLY A 245 3.43 26.56 -25.46
CA GLY A 245 4.59 26.97 -24.68
C GLY A 245 5.89 26.18 -24.90
N SER A 246 5.81 24.90 -25.29
CA SER A 246 6.97 23.99 -25.17
C SER A 246 7.66 23.68 -26.50
N ASP A 247 6.94 23.68 -27.62
CA ASP A 247 7.48 23.37 -28.95
C ASP A 247 6.64 24.05 -30.04
N LEU A 248 6.96 25.33 -30.28
CA LEU A 248 6.21 26.16 -31.22
C LEU A 248 6.26 25.60 -32.66
N GLY A 249 7.38 24.96 -33.04
CA GLY A 249 7.56 24.38 -34.38
C GLY A 249 6.63 23.19 -34.61
N ARG A 250 6.62 22.22 -33.69
CA ARG A 250 5.72 21.07 -33.74
C ARG A 250 4.26 21.49 -33.63
N PHE A 251 3.95 22.47 -32.78
CA PHE A 251 2.59 23.01 -32.66
C PHE A 251 2.08 23.57 -33.99
N GLN A 252 2.86 24.40 -34.67
CA GLN A 252 2.48 24.97 -35.97
C GLN A 252 2.26 23.88 -37.03
N ASP A 253 3.14 22.87 -37.09
CA ASP A 253 2.98 21.73 -38.00
C ASP A 253 1.66 20.97 -37.74
N ILE A 254 1.33 20.71 -36.47
CA ILE A 254 0.06 20.06 -36.09
C ILE A 254 -1.14 20.91 -36.51
N ILE A 255 -1.12 22.22 -36.29
CA ILE A 255 -2.22 23.12 -36.66
C ILE A 255 -2.40 23.19 -38.19
N ILE A 256 -1.31 23.22 -38.96
CA ILE A 256 -1.35 23.18 -40.42
C ILE A 256 -2.01 21.87 -40.89
N LYS A 257 -1.59 20.73 -40.33
CA LYS A 257 -2.19 19.41 -40.62
C LYS A 257 -3.66 19.36 -40.24
N LEU A 258 -4.03 19.92 -39.08
CA LEU A 258 -5.41 19.98 -38.61
C LEU A 258 -6.30 20.77 -39.56
N LYS A 259 -5.85 21.95 -39.99
CA LYS A 259 -6.59 22.78 -40.95
C LYS A 259 -6.81 22.04 -42.27
N ALA A 260 -5.73 21.52 -42.86
CA ALA A 260 -5.80 20.78 -44.12
C ALA A 260 -6.70 19.54 -44.03
N ALA A 261 -6.61 18.78 -42.93
CA ALA A 261 -7.43 17.60 -42.70
C ALA A 261 -8.91 17.94 -42.51
N THR A 262 -9.21 19.05 -41.81
CA THR A 262 -10.58 19.53 -41.58
C THR A 262 -11.20 20.04 -42.87
N ASP A 263 -10.47 20.84 -43.65
CA ASP A 263 -10.94 21.34 -44.94
C ASP A 263 -11.32 20.17 -45.87
N ASN A 264 -10.45 19.15 -45.96
CA ASN A 264 -10.74 17.93 -46.72
C ASN A 264 -11.97 17.18 -46.15
N TRP A 265 -12.05 17.02 -44.83
CA TRP A 265 -13.16 16.33 -44.15
C TRP A 265 -14.53 16.94 -44.45
N LEU A 266 -14.62 18.27 -44.49
CA LEU A 266 -15.88 18.99 -44.73
C LEU A 266 -16.42 18.79 -46.15
N THR A 267 -15.57 18.45 -47.12
CA THR A 267 -15.99 18.16 -48.51
C THR A 267 -16.63 16.79 -48.69
N LEU A 268 -16.45 15.89 -47.72
CA LEU A 268 -16.94 14.51 -47.80
C LEU A 268 -18.44 14.42 -47.49
N SER A 269 -19.10 13.44 -48.10
CA SER A 269 -20.48 13.10 -47.76
C SER A 269 -20.57 12.41 -46.40
N ASP A 270 -21.72 12.51 -45.74
CA ASP A 270 -21.87 12.01 -44.36
C ASP A 270 -21.73 10.48 -44.25
N THR A 271 -22.11 9.76 -45.31
CA THR A 271 -21.88 8.30 -45.41
C THR A 271 -20.39 7.95 -45.39
N VAL A 272 -19.57 8.70 -46.14
CA VAL A 272 -18.12 8.51 -46.19
C VAL A 272 -17.47 8.95 -44.88
N LYS A 273 -17.92 10.04 -44.27
CA LYS A 273 -17.46 10.48 -42.94
C LYS A 273 -17.67 9.39 -41.90
N LEU A 274 -18.87 8.80 -41.85
CA LEU A 274 -19.17 7.71 -40.91
C LEU A 274 -18.23 6.51 -41.13
N GLN A 275 -18.02 6.09 -42.37
CA GLN A 275 -17.11 4.99 -42.69
C GLN A 275 -15.67 5.27 -42.26
N ILE A 276 -15.14 6.46 -42.55
CA ILE A 276 -13.78 6.83 -42.14
C ILE A 276 -13.69 6.92 -40.62
N TRP A 277 -14.69 7.50 -39.95
CA TRP A 277 -14.73 7.60 -38.49
C TRP A 277 -14.64 6.22 -37.82
N THR A 278 -15.51 5.27 -38.22
CA THR A 278 -15.48 3.90 -37.69
C THR A 278 -14.16 3.20 -37.97
N ARG A 279 -13.57 3.40 -39.15
CA ARG A 279 -12.29 2.80 -39.51
C ARG A 279 -11.14 3.35 -38.67
N GLU A 280 -11.08 4.66 -38.48
CA GLU A 280 -10.02 5.32 -37.69
C GLU A 280 -10.15 4.99 -36.20
N LEU A 281 -11.37 4.90 -35.66
CA LEU A 281 -11.63 4.41 -34.30
C LEU A 281 -11.05 3.01 -34.09
N ARG A 282 -11.37 2.07 -34.98
CA ARG A 282 -10.86 0.69 -34.90
C ARG A 282 -9.34 0.67 -35.01
N LYS A 283 -8.78 1.38 -35.99
CA LYS A 283 -7.33 1.45 -36.20
C LYS A 283 -6.59 2.06 -35.01
N ALA A 284 -7.13 3.12 -34.40
CA ALA A 284 -6.55 3.72 -33.21
C ALA A 284 -6.56 2.74 -32.02
N ALA A 285 -7.64 1.98 -31.84
CA ALA A 285 -7.71 0.95 -30.80
C ALA A 285 -6.72 -0.21 -31.05
N GLU A 286 -6.62 -0.70 -32.29
CA GLU A 286 -5.68 -1.74 -32.69
C GLU A 286 -4.23 -1.31 -32.45
N GLU A 287 -3.88 -0.09 -32.85
CA GLU A 287 -2.53 0.46 -32.65
C GLU A 287 -2.22 0.79 -31.20
N ALA A 288 -3.21 1.15 -30.37
CA ALA A 288 -2.99 1.39 -28.94
C ALA A 288 -2.77 0.09 -28.15
N LEU A 289 -3.44 -0.99 -28.55
CA LEU A 289 -3.35 -2.28 -27.86
C LEU A 289 -2.21 -3.17 -28.35
N SER A 290 -1.67 -2.94 -29.56
CA SER A 290 -0.53 -3.68 -30.12
C SER A 290 -0.67 -5.22 -30.04
N GLY A 291 -1.88 -5.72 -30.21
CA GLY A 291 -2.19 -7.15 -30.17
C GLY A 291 -2.64 -7.70 -28.82
N ILE A 292 -2.65 -6.87 -27.75
CA ILE A 292 -3.21 -7.25 -26.46
C ILE A 292 -4.73 -7.16 -26.52
N SER A 293 -5.42 -8.22 -26.12
CA SER A 293 -6.88 -8.22 -26.02
C SER A 293 -7.37 -7.41 -24.81
N LEU A 294 -8.61 -6.93 -24.85
CA LEU A 294 -9.23 -6.27 -23.69
C LEU A 294 -9.33 -7.18 -22.46
N ALA A 295 -9.45 -8.50 -22.68
CA ALA A 295 -9.45 -9.49 -21.60
C ALA A 295 -8.09 -9.54 -20.91
N GLU A 296 -7.00 -9.63 -21.68
CA GLU A 296 -5.64 -9.59 -21.12
C GLU A 296 -5.33 -8.25 -20.45
N LEU A 297 -5.83 -7.14 -21.00
CA LEU A 297 -5.71 -5.83 -20.38
C LEU A 297 -6.45 -5.77 -19.03
N SER A 298 -7.59 -6.45 -18.90
CA SER A 298 -8.31 -6.57 -17.64
C SER A 298 -7.56 -7.41 -16.60
N ASP A 299 -6.81 -8.41 -17.07
CA ASP A 299 -5.95 -9.28 -16.25
C ASP A 299 -4.51 -8.74 -16.10
N ARG A 300 -4.30 -7.45 -16.40
CA ARG A 300 -3.01 -6.74 -16.28
C ARG A 300 -2.27 -7.07 -14.99
N ASP A 301 -2.94 -6.94 -13.85
CA ASP A 301 -2.29 -7.04 -12.55
C ASP A 301 -1.81 -8.49 -12.31
N HIS A 302 -2.57 -9.48 -12.79
CA HIS A 302 -2.18 -10.88 -12.74
C HIS A 302 -0.99 -11.17 -13.66
N TRP A 303 -0.98 -10.63 -14.88
CA TRP A 303 0.15 -10.74 -15.79
C TRP A 303 1.42 -10.14 -15.20
N ILE A 304 1.35 -8.94 -14.60
CA ILE A 304 2.48 -8.24 -13.98
C ILE A 304 3.04 -9.05 -12.82
N ASP A 305 2.18 -9.56 -11.93
CA ASP A 305 2.62 -10.36 -10.78
C ASP A 305 3.28 -11.67 -11.24
N LYS A 306 2.67 -12.37 -12.21
CA LYS A 306 3.25 -13.60 -12.79
C LYS A 306 4.61 -13.32 -13.44
N ARG A 307 4.71 -12.26 -14.26
CA ARG A 307 5.97 -11.89 -14.93
C ARG A 307 7.03 -11.45 -13.93
N SER A 308 6.65 -10.71 -12.89
CA SER A 308 7.56 -10.33 -11.80
C SER A 308 8.12 -11.53 -11.06
N ASP A 309 7.30 -12.55 -10.78
CA ASP A 309 7.75 -13.76 -10.09
C ASP A 309 8.67 -14.59 -11.01
N THR A 310 8.41 -14.64 -12.33
CA THR A 310 9.32 -15.25 -13.32
C THR A 310 10.68 -14.55 -13.36
N LEU A 311 10.70 -13.21 -13.50
CA LEU A 311 11.96 -12.44 -13.50
C LEU A 311 12.76 -12.60 -12.20
N MET A 312 12.06 -12.74 -11.07
CA MET A 312 12.71 -13.00 -9.79
C MET A 312 13.39 -14.37 -9.77
N HIS A 313 12.71 -15.42 -10.25
CA HIS A 313 13.29 -16.75 -10.36
C HIS A 313 14.46 -16.80 -11.35
N GLU A 314 14.35 -16.16 -12.52
CA GLU A 314 15.43 -16.08 -13.51
C GLU A 314 16.69 -15.42 -12.90
N ALA A 315 16.50 -14.36 -12.09
CA ALA A 315 17.61 -13.70 -11.41
C ALA A 315 18.18 -14.52 -10.23
N ASP A 316 17.34 -15.26 -9.51
CA ASP A 316 17.82 -16.18 -8.46
C ASP A 316 18.65 -17.32 -9.09
N SER A 317 18.18 -17.91 -10.19
CA SER A 317 18.94 -18.96 -10.91
C SER A 317 20.27 -18.44 -11.47
N LYS A 318 20.31 -17.20 -12.00
CA LYS A 318 21.56 -16.60 -12.48
C LYS A 318 22.55 -16.28 -11.36
N GLU A 319 22.06 -15.86 -10.18
CA GLU A 319 22.90 -15.65 -8.98
C GLU A 319 23.48 -16.98 -8.47
N GLU A 320 22.78 -18.11 -8.64
CA GLU A 320 23.30 -19.46 -8.30
C GLU A 320 24.35 -19.93 -9.30
N GLU A 321 24.10 -19.80 -10.61
CA GLU A 321 25.06 -20.16 -11.67
C GLU A 321 26.38 -19.37 -11.55
N GLU A 322 26.31 -18.06 -11.30
CA GLU A 322 27.51 -17.21 -11.12
C GLU A 322 28.32 -17.59 -9.86
N ALA A 323 27.66 -18.07 -8.80
CA ALA A 323 28.35 -18.52 -7.59
C ALA A 323 29.05 -19.87 -7.76
N GLU A 324 28.48 -20.78 -8.56
CA GLU A 324 29.12 -22.06 -8.91
C GLU A 324 30.35 -21.84 -9.80
N GLU A 325 30.30 -20.90 -10.75
CA GLU A 325 31.46 -20.54 -11.59
C GLU A 325 32.63 -19.94 -10.77
N GLU A 326 32.35 -19.08 -9.78
CA GLU A 326 33.39 -18.52 -8.89
C GLU A 326 34.07 -19.59 -8.01
N GLU A 327 33.33 -20.63 -7.57
CA GLU A 327 33.91 -21.74 -6.78
C GLU A 327 34.83 -22.63 -7.64
N GLU A 328 34.54 -22.83 -8.93
CA GLU A 328 35.40 -23.62 -9.84
C GLU A 328 36.72 -22.90 -10.19
N GLU A 329 36.72 -21.57 -10.33
CA GLU A 329 37.94 -20.79 -10.60
C GLU A 329 38.91 -20.75 -9.40
N GLU A 330 38.42 -20.78 -8.15
CA GLU A 330 39.28 -20.81 -6.96
C GLU A 330 39.98 -22.17 -6.74
N GLU A 331 39.44 -23.28 -7.28
CA GLU A 331 40.07 -24.61 -7.19
C GLU A 331 41.16 -24.86 -8.25
N GLU A 332 41.18 -24.12 -9.36
CA GLU A 332 42.14 -24.34 -10.47
C GLU A 332 43.50 -23.62 -10.27
N ASP A 333 43.54 -22.53 -9.48
CA ASP A 333 44.76 -21.73 -9.21
C ASP A 333 45.51 -22.13 -7.90
N GLY A 334 45.10 -23.23 -7.25
CA GLY A 334 45.60 -23.65 -5.92
C GLY A 334 46.85 -24.55 -5.89
N ASP A 335 47.35 -25.03 -7.04
CA ASP A 335 48.36 -26.12 -7.10
C ASP A 335 49.71 -25.76 -7.76
N GLU A 336 50.00 -24.48 -8.01
CA GLU A 336 51.31 -24.04 -8.53
C GLU A 336 51.97 -22.99 -7.60
N ASP A 337 52.61 -23.43 -6.52
CA ASP A 337 53.90 -22.90 -5.99
C ASP A 337 54.11 -23.27 -4.51
N LEU A 338 54.41 -24.56 -4.28
CA LEU A 338 54.98 -25.08 -3.03
C LEU A 338 56.46 -25.43 -3.24
N ASP A 339 57.28 -24.46 -3.71
CA ASP A 339 58.73 -24.55 -3.54
C ASP A 339 59.40 -23.18 -3.57
N LYS A 340 59.40 -22.48 -2.42
CA LYS A 340 60.40 -21.43 -2.16
C LYS A 340 60.74 -21.33 -0.68
N SER A 341 61.76 -22.10 -0.34
CA SER A 341 62.78 -21.86 0.69
C SER A 341 62.72 -20.50 1.40
N ASP A 342 62.40 -20.55 2.69
CA ASP A 342 63.33 -20.26 3.80
C ASP A 342 64.49 -19.30 3.45
N GLU A 343 64.36 -18.01 3.82
CA GLU A 343 65.51 -17.15 4.16
C GLU A 343 65.06 -15.90 4.93
N GLU A 344 65.30 -15.97 6.24
CA GLU A 344 65.84 -14.95 7.14
C GLU A 344 65.18 -13.55 7.29
N ASP A 345 64.65 -13.38 8.50
CA ASP A 345 64.66 -12.21 9.39
C ASP A 345 65.73 -11.13 9.08
N PRO A 346 65.36 -9.84 9.14
CA PRO A 346 65.95 -9.09 10.24
C PRO A 346 65.01 -8.10 10.95
N GLU A 347 65.03 -8.22 12.27
CA GLU A 347 64.97 -7.17 13.29
C GLU A 347 65.22 -5.75 12.75
N THR A 348 64.25 -4.85 12.90
CA THR A 348 64.52 -3.41 12.97
C THR A 348 63.69 -2.74 14.06
N GLU A 349 64.37 -2.60 15.19
CA GLU A 349 64.44 -1.48 16.12
C GLU A 349 63.26 -0.51 16.29
N ASP A 350 62.81 -0.52 17.55
CA ASP A 350 62.23 0.55 18.35
C ASP A 350 62.92 1.92 18.17
N VAL A 351 62.15 2.94 17.79
CA VAL A 351 62.47 4.35 18.06
C VAL A 351 61.22 5.12 18.45
N SER A 352 61.17 5.44 19.74
CA SER A 352 60.40 6.49 20.39
C SER A 352 60.46 7.86 19.68
N ALA A 353 59.36 8.60 19.69
CA ALA A 353 59.22 9.93 20.31
C ALA A 353 58.06 10.74 19.72
N ALA A 354 57.33 11.39 20.62
CA ALA A 354 56.26 12.34 20.34
C ALA A 354 56.76 13.60 19.62
N ASP A 355 55.94 14.18 18.72
CA ASP A 355 55.81 15.62 18.61
C ASP A 355 54.50 16.02 17.92
N ASP A 356 53.92 17.12 18.41
CA ASP A 356 52.63 17.70 18.06
C ASP A 356 52.60 18.25 16.62
N GLY A 357 51.53 17.96 15.88
CA GLY A 357 51.35 18.52 14.53
C GLY A 357 49.92 18.42 14.01
N HIS A 358 49.25 19.58 13.93
CA HIS A 358 48.00 19.83 13.19
C HIS A 358 47.86 19.06 11.87
N PRO A 359 46.61 18.80 11.44
CA PRO A 359 46.30 18.90 10.02
C PRO A 359 45.24 19.97 9.74
N HIS A 360 45.72 21.03 9.10
CA HIS A 360 44.98 21.77 8.08
C HIS A 360 44.57 20.78 6.98
N ASN A 361 43.27 20.65 6.72
CA ASN A 361 42.76 19.88 5.60
C ASN A 361 42.66 20.82 4.37
N SER A 362 43.69 20.80 3.54
CA SER A 362 43.70 21.42 2.22
C SER A 362 43.35 20.39 1.16
N ASP A 363 42.51 20.84 0.23
CA ASP A 363 42.09 20.21 -1.02
C ASP A 363 43.18 19.37 -1.70
N ALA A 364 42.85 18.10 -1.94
CA ALA A 364 43.53 17.27 -2.93
C ALA A 364 42.47 16.61 -3.83
N GLN A 365 42.33 17.16 -5.03
CA GLN A 365 41.61 16.58 -6.15
C GLN A 365 42.18 15.18 -6.44
N LYS A 366 41.35 14.16 -6.26
CA LYS A 366 41.59 12.82 -6.84
C LYS A 366 40.52 12.59 -7.89
N GLN A 367 40.91 12.79 -9.15
CA GLN A 367 40.14 12.34 -10.32
C GLN A 367 39.98 10.82 -10.21
N LYS A 368 38.75 10.39 -9.92
CA LYS A 368 38.35 8.99 -10.00
C LYS A 368 37.37 8.88 -11.17
N SER A 369 37.72 8.00 -12.09
CA SER A 369 36.98 7.65 -13.30
C SER A 369 35.51 7.38 -12.99
N THR A 370 34.68 8.06 -13.76
CA THR A 370 33.22 8.00 -13.78
C THR A 370 32.74 6.67 -14.35
N ALA A 371 32.15 5.83 -13.51
CA ALA A 371 31.09 4.92 -13.96
C ALA A 371 29.82 5.76 -14.24
N PRO A 372 29.02 5.44 -15.28
CA PRO A 372 27.83 6.19 -15.60
C PRO A 372 26.78 6.03 -14.48
N ASN A 373 26.69 7.06 -13.64
CA ASN A 373 25.64 7.25 -12.67
C ASN A 373 24.36 7.61 -13.43
N TYR A 374 23.53 6.62 -13.75
CA TYR A 374 22.13 6.86 -14.12
C TYR A 374 21.40 7.39 -12.89
N LYS A 375 21.53 8.69 -12.64
CA LYS A 375 20.57 9.46 -11.86
C LYS A 375 19.27 9.46 -12.65
N PHE A 376 18.37 8.55 -12.30
CA PHE A 376 16.96 8.74 -12.60
C PHE A 376 16.54 9.95 -11.75
N GLU A 377 16.51 11.14 -12.36
CA GLU A 377 15.87 12.30 -11.76
C GLU A 377 14.45 11.88 -11.41
N GLY A 378 14.21 11.71 -10.12
CA GLY A 378 12.89 11.41 -9.60
C GLY A 378 11.99 12.56 -10.00
N VAL A 379 11.08 12.29 -10.95
CA VAL A 379 9.88 13.10 -11.11
C VAL A 379 9.20 13.08 -9.75
N ASP A 380 9.24 14.22 -9.07
CA ASP A 380 8.57 14.40 -7.80
C ASP A 380 7.06 14.35 -8.07
N LEU A 381 6.50 13.15 -7.95
CA LEU A 381 5.07 12.89 -8.15
C LEU A 381 4.19 13.73 -7.20
N ALA A 382 4.75 14.27 -6.10
CA ALA A 382 4.06 15.22 -5.25
C ALA A 382 3.95 16.62 -5.86
N ALA A 383 4.95 17.06 -6.66
CA ALA A 383 4.90 18.33 -7.37
C ALA A 383 3.89 18.30 -8.54
N VAL A 384 3.76 17.16 -9.22
CA VAL A 384 2.75 16.98 -10.29
C VAL A 384 1.32 16.91 -9.72
N ALA A 385 1.14 16.34 -8.52
CA ALA A 385 -0.16 16.34 -7.85
C ALA A 385 -0.58 17.73 -7.32
N GLY A 386 0.37 18.59 -6.96
CA GLY A 386 0.09 19.97 -6.51
C GLY A 386 -0.48 20.88 -7.60
N MET A 387 0.01 20.76 -8.84
CA MET A 387 -0.45 21.61 -9.95
C MET A 387 -1.89 21.30 -10.42
N ALA A 388 -2.41 20.11 -10.12
CA ALA A 388 -3.79 19.73 -10.44
C ALA A 388 -4.82 20.35 -9.48
N VAL A 389 -4.42 20.72 -8.26
CA VAL A 389 -5.34 21.25 -7.24
C VAL A 389 -5.53 22.76 -7.36
N GLU A 390 -4.49 23.51 -7.77
CA GLU A 390 -4.61 24.97 -7.94
C GLU A 390 -5.43 25.40 -9.17
N SER A 391 -5.63 24.49 -10.13
CA SER A 391 -6.47 24.75 -11.32
C SER A 391 -7.98 24.65 -11.04
N SER A 392 -8.40 24.22 -9.85
CA SER A 392 -9.83 24.14 -9.45
C SER A 392 -10.31 25.28 -8.55
N GLN A 393 -9.44 26.23 -8.17
CA GLN A 393 -9.83 27.36 -7.30
C GLN A 393 -9.95 28.71 -8.03
N VAL A 394 -9.81 28.74 -9.35
CA VAL A 394 -10.10 29.92 -10.18
C VAL A 394 -11.06 29.53 -11.30
N SER A 395 -12.30 29.25 -10.93
CA SER A 395 -13.46 29.25 -11.83
C SER A 395 -14.71 29.57 -11.03
#